data_AF-A0A2D9S896-F1
#
_entry.id   AF-A0A2D9S896-F1
#
_cell.length_a   1.000
_cell.length_b   1.000
_cell.length_c   1.000
_cell.angle_alpha   90.00
_cell.angle_beta   90.00
_cell.angle_gamma   90.00
#
_symmetry.space_group_name_H-M   'P 1'
#
loop_
_entity.id
_entity.type
_entity.pdbx_description
1 polymer ?
#
loop_
_entity_poly.entity_id
_entity_poly.type
_entity_poly.pdbx_seq_one_letter_code
_entity_poly.pdbx_strand_id
1 'polypeptide(L)' 'MNLTPIASNMTEVETKTHRILFSYRTPVAAFEFGRGYIKTEQFWSVTTSRHINKWGAKGGEEVPQSYLDNLV' A
#
# COMPACT_ATOMS: atom_id res chain seq x y z
N MET A 1 -7.12 -1.27 14.91
CA MET A 1 -6.63 -0.65 13.67
C MET A 1 -6.18 0.75 14.04
N ASN A 2 -4.92 1.09 13.85
CA ASN A 2 -4.40 2.42 14.16
C ASN A 2 -4.13 3.13 12.82
N LEU A 3 -4.75 4.28 12.60
CA LEU A 3 -4.67 5.03 11.34
C LEU A 3 -3.67 6.16 11.50
N THR A 4 -2.48 6.05 10.90
CA THR A 4 -1.47 7.11 10.91
C THR A 4 -1.44 7.81 9.55
N PRO A 5 -1.86 9.10 9.47
CA PRO A 5 -1.68 9.87 8.24
C PRO A 5 -0.19 10.16 8.02
N ILE A 6 0.37 9.68 6.91
CA ILE A 6 1.79 9.86 6.56
C ILE A 6 2.02 11.10 5.69
N ALA A 7 1.02 11.51 4.90
CA ALA A 7 1.00 12.74 4.11
C ALA A 7 -0.45 13.08 3.72
N SER A 8 -0.65 14.22 3.05
CA SER A 8 -1.94 14.49 2.38
C SER A 8 -2.29 13.34 1.44
N ASN A 9 -3.44 12.69 1.64
CA ASN A 9 -3.93 11.54 0.87
C ASN A 9 -3.08 10.25 0.95
N MET A 10 -2.20 10.12 1.95
CA MET A 10 -1.51 8.86 2.26
C MET A 10 -1.79 8.46 3.71
N THR A 11 -2.40 7.29 3.88
CA THR A 11 -2.64 6.71 5.20
C THR A 11 -1.96 5.36 5.26
N GLU A 12 -1.25 5.09 6.35
CA GLU A 12 -0.78 3.76 6.65
C GLU A 12 -1.64 3.14 7.73
N VAL A 13 -1.95 1.86 7.54
CA VAL A 13 -2.60 1.03 8.52
C VAL A 13 -1.67 -0.10 8.87
N GLU A 14 -1.31 -0.17 10.15
CA GLU A 14 -0.58 -1.31 10.68
C GLU A 14 -1.56 -2.32 11.29
N THR A 15 -1.45 -3.57 10.84
CA THR A 15 -2.12 -4.74 11.38
C THR A 15 -1.09 -5.68 12.00
N LYS A 16 -1.55 -6.80 12.58
CA LYS A 16 -0.63 -7.79 13.18
C LYS A 16 0.28 -8.47 12.16
N THR A 17 -0.11 -8.48 10.88
CA THR A 17 0.55 -9.25 9.82
C THR A 17 1.06 -8.36 8.67
N HIS A 18 0.52 -7.14 8.53
CA HIS A 18 0.81 -6.26 7.41
C HIS A 18 0.90 -4.79 7.82
N ARG A 19 1.68 -4.02 7.07
CA ARG A 19 1.53 -2.55 6.98
C ARG A 19 0.97 -2.20 5.62
N ILE A 20 -0.20 -1.59 5.57
CA ILE A 20 -0.95 -1.34 4.33
C ILE A 20 -0.91 0.16 4.04
N LEU A 21 -0.49 0.51 2.83
CA LEU A 21 -0.54 1.87 2.31
C LEU A 21 -1.85 2.11 1.55
N PHE A 22 -2.58 3.10 2.03
CA PHE A 22 -3.73 3.67 1.34
C PHE A 22 -3.32 4.95 0.61
N SER A 23 -3.62 5.00 -0.68
CA SER A 23 -3.65 6.23 -1.46
C SER A 23 -5.10 6.67 -1.54
N TYR A 24 -5.42 7.82 -0.94
CA TYR A 24 -6.81 8.23 -0.65
C TYR A 24 -7.54 7.17 0.19
N ARG A 25 -8.44 6.38 -0.41
CA ARG A 25 -9.22 5.32 0.26
C ARG A 25 -8.97 3.93 -0.35
N THR A 26 -8.00 3.82 -1.25
CA THR A 26 -7.69 2.57 -1.94
C THR A 26 -6.40 1.97 -1.38
N PRO A 27 -6.38 0.69 -0.98
CA PRO A 27 -5.15 0.01 -0.60
C PRO A 27 -4.32 -0.25 -1.86
N VAL A 28 -3.15 0.38 -1.98
CA VAL A 28 -2.36 0.35 -3.24
C VAL A 28 -1.02 -0.35 -3.08
N ALA A 29 -0.56 -0.53 -1.84
CA ALA A 29 0.62 -1.31 -1.52
C ALA A 29 0.51 -1.84 -0.08
N ALA A 30 1.26 -2.89 0.23
CA ALA A 30 1.39 -3.40 1.57
C ALA A 30 2.80 -3.94 1.82
N PHE A 31 3.14 -4.14 3.08
CA PHE A 31 4.35 -4.78 3.54
C PHE A 31 3.91 -5.95 4.39
N GLU A 32 4.11 -7.15 3.88
CA GLU A 32 3.76 -8.40 4.56
C GLU A 32 4.97 -8.85 5.39
N PHE A 33 4.78 -9.00 6.70
CA PHE A 33 5.87 -9.41 7.60
C PHE A 33 6.37 -10.80 7.21
N GLY A 34 7.59 -10.87 6.66
CA GLY A 34 8.22 -12.12 6.20
C GLY A 34 8.32 -12.27 4.67
N ARG A 35 7.54 -11.51 3.90
CA ARG A 35 7.63 -11.47 2.42
C ARG A 35 8.29 -10.20 1.91
N GLY A 36 7.96 -9.06 2.53
CA GLY A 36 8.44 -7.74 2.12
C GLY A 36 7.37 -6.87 1.48
N TYR A 37 7.79 -5.92 0.64
CA TYR A 37 6.89 -4.99 -0.02
C TYR A 37 6.17 -5.63 -1.20
N ILE A 38 4.86 -5.45 -1.23
CA ILE A 38 3.97 -5.79 -2.33
C ILE A 38 3.24 -4.52 -2.79
N LYS A 39 2.96 -4.41 -4.08
CA LYS A 39 2.25 -3.26 -4.68
C LYS A 39 1.23 -3.75 -5.69
N THR A 40 0.21 -2.94 -5.93
CA THR A 40 -0.77 -3.21 -6.99
C THR A 40 -0.10 -3.23 -8.37
N GLU A 41 -0.47 -4.19 -9.20
CA GLU A 41 -0.13 -4.22 -10.64
C GLU A 41 -0.89 -3.13 -11.43
N GLN A 42 -2.01 -2.62 -10.87
CA GLN A 42 -2.86 -1.67 -11.56
C GLN A 42 -2.29 -0.25 -11.54
N PHE A 43 -2.23 0.38 -12.71
CA PHE A 43 -1.99 1.82 -12.79
C PHE A 43 -3.26 2.61 -12.43
N TRP A 44 -3.26 3.23 -11.25
CA TRP A 44 -4.35 4.09 -10.79
C TRP A 44 -4.21 5.54 -11.26
N SER A 45 -3.04 6.12 -11.03
CA SER A 45 -2.69 7.48 -11.43
C SER A 45 -1.21 7.73 -11.18
N VAL A 46 -0.65 8.78 -11.79
CA VAL A 46 0.72 9.25 -11.53
C VAL A 46 0.93 9.58 -10.04
N THR A 47 -0.08 10.15 -9.38
CA THR A 47 -0.03 10.48 -7.95
C THR A 47 0.07 9.23 -7.09
N THR A 48 -0.74 8.20 -7.38
CA THR A 48 -0.67 6.92 -6.68
C THR A 48 0.68 6.23 -6.86
N SER A 49 1.23 6.21 -8.07
CA SER A 49 2.57 5.66 -8.31
C SER A 49 3.64 6.40 -7.51
N ARG A 50 3.54 7.74 -7.38
CA ARG A 50 4.43 8.50 -6.50
C ARG A 50 4.24 8.15 -5.03
N HIS A 51 3.01 7.92 -4.56
CA HIS A 51 2.75 7.50 -3.18
C HIS A 51 3.40 6.14 -2.88
N ILE A 52 3.21 5.14 -3.74
CA ILE A 52 3.83 3.80 -3.62
C ILE A 52 5.35 3.92 -3.57
N ASN A 53 5.93 4.71 -4.48
CA ASN A 53 7.38 4.92 -4.54
C ASN A 53 7.91 5.64 -3.31
N LYS A 54 7.22 6.69 -2.84
CA LYS A 54 7.59 7.46 -1.65
C LYS A 54 7.53 6.61 -0.39
N TRP A 55 6.59 5.68 -0.32
CA TRP A 55 6.44 4.76 0.81
C TRP A 55 7.54 3.69 0.87
N GLY A 56 8.19 3.38 -0.26
CA GLY A 56 9.30 2.43 -0.33
C GLY A 56 9.00 1.16 -1.13
N ALA A 57 7.75 0.99 -1.60
CA ALA A 57 7.33 -0.19 -2.35
C ALA A 57 7.62 -0.11 -3.86
N LYS A 58 8.51 0.78 -4.33
CA LYS A 58 8.83 0.95 -5.77
C LYS A 58 9.25 -0.35 -6.44
N GLY A 59 10.10 -1.13 -5.78
CA GLY A 59 10.57 -2.45 -6.20
C GLY A 59 9.83 -3.61 -5.54
N GLY A 60 8.65 -3.35 -4.95
CA GLY A 60 7.82 -4.40 -4.38
C GLY A 60 7.25 -5.33 -5.44
N GLU A 61 6.90 -6.54 -5.03
CA GLU A 61 6.26 -7.53 -5.88
C GLU A 61 4.89 -7.03 -6.36
N GLU A 62 4.60 -7.20 -7.64
CA GLU A 62 3.31 -6.83 -8.22
C GLU A 62 2.27 -7.91 -7.93
N VAL A 63 1.17 -7.51 -7.28
CA VAL A 63 0.05 -8.39 -6.96
C VAL A 63 -1.25 -7.84 -7.54
N PRO A 64 -2.23 -8.70 -7.86
CA PRO A 64 -3.56 -8.26 -8.27
C PRO A 64 -4.18 -7.35 -7.21
N GLN A 65 -4.90 -6.31 -7.66
CA GLN A 65 -5.55 -5.37 -6.75
C GLN A 65 -6.48 -6.08 -5.75
N SER A 66 -7.17 -7.13 -6.18
CA SER A 66 -8.05 -7.94 -5.33
C SER A 66 -7.32 -8.54 -4.13
N TYR A 67 -6.01 -8.84 -4.23
CA TYR A 67 -5.23 -9.29 -3.09
C TYR A 67 -5.17 -8.21 -2.00
N LEU A 68 -4.87 -6.96 -2.39
CA LEU A 68 -4.74 -5.84 -1.47
C LEU A 68 -6.08 -5.42 -0.87
N ASP A 69 -7.17 -5.53 -1.64
CA ASP A 69 -8.52 -5.23 -1.15
C ASP A 69 -8.96 -6.21 -0.03
N ASN A 70 -8.49 -7.46 -0.07
CA ASN A 70 -8.77 -8.48 0.94
C ASN A 70 -7.92 -8.35 2.22
N LEU A 71 -6.95 -7.44 2.27
CA LEU A 71 -6.11 -7.23 3.47
C LEU A 71 -6.76 -6.31 4.52
N VAL A 72 -7.89 -5.68 4.19
CA VAL A 72 -8.53 -4.59 4.95
C VAL A 72 -9.82 -5.05 5.61
#